data_AF-S0DEK7-F1
#
_entry.id   AF-S0DEK7-F1
#
_cell.length_a   1.000
_cell.length_b   1.000
_cell.length_c   1.000
_cell.angle_alpha   90.00
_cell.angle_beta   90.00
_cell.angle_gamma   90.00
#
_symmetry.space_group_name_H-M   'P 1'
#
loop_
_entity.id
_entity.type
_entity.pdbx_description
1 polymer ?
#
loop_
_entity_poly.entity_id
_entity_poly.type
_entity_poly.pdbx_seq_one_letter_code
_entity_poly.pdbx_strand_id
1 'polypeptide(L)'
;MNSVGQVIFSALLLRRSVVLPGVGVLEVKRRKAKKISETQIIPPQNVVTFSPDEEMEGAESVVAMLASDAGDSETGAKSLYGLWFESAQTPDGGIYIENV
;
A
#
# COMPACT_ATOMS: atom_id res chain seq x y z
N MET A 1 5.41 -17.48 -3.38
CA MET A 1 5.89 -16.28 -2.68
C MET A 1 5.32 -15.10 -3.44
N ASN A 2 4.43 -14.34 -2.81
CA ASN A 2 3.86 -13.16 -3.46
C ASN A 2 4.92 -12.05 -3.53
N SER A 3 4.92 -11.27 -4.61
CA SER A 3 5.78 -10.08 -4.70
C SER A 3 5.34 -9.03 -3.68
N VAL A 4 6.22 -8.09 -3.35
CA VAL A 4 5.88 -6.97 -2.45
C VAL A 4 4.67 -6.19 -2.98
N GLY A 5 4.61 -5.94 -4.29
CA GLY A 5 3.46 -5.29 -4.94
C GLY A 5 2.14 -6.06 -4.77
N GLN A 6 2.17 -7.39 -4.90
CA GLN A 6 0.99 -8.25 -4.70
C GLN A 6 0.50 -8.23 -3.26
N VAL A 7 1.40 -8.21 -2.28
CA VAL A 7 1.05 -8.11 -0.86
C VAL A 7 0.41 -6.76 -0.56
N ILE A 8 1.01 -5.66 -1.03
CA ILE A 8 0.45 -4.31 -0.91
C ILE A 8 -0.95 -4.27 -1.53
N PHE A 9 -1.10 -4.76 -2.76
CA PHE A 9 -2.37 -4.76 -3.45
C PHE A 9 -3.45 -5.57 -2.71
N SER A 10 -3.11 -6.77 -2.25
CA SER A 10 -4.04 -7.64 -1.53
C SER A 10 -4.52 -6.99 -0.23
N ALA A 11 -3.61 -6.33 0.50
CA ALA A 11 -3.97 -5.59 1.70
C ALA A 11 -4.92 -4.41 1.40
N LEU A 12 -4.67 -3.65 0.33
CA LEU A 12 -5.54 -2.54 -0.10
C LEU A 12 -6.90 -3.03 -0.60
N LEU A 13 -6.98 -4.16 -1.31
CA LEU A 13 -8.26 -4.79 -1.68
C LEU A 13 -9.12 -5.11 -0.46
N LEU A 14 -8.47 -5.59 0.61
CA LEU A 14 -9.11 -5.87 1.89
C LEU A 14 -9.37 -4.62 2.74
N ARG A 15 -9.09 -3.42 2.20
CA ARG A 15 -9.23 -2.11 2.87
C ARG A 15 -8.38 -1.99 4.14
N ARG A 16 -7.27 -2.70 4.20
CA ARG A 16 -6.28 -2.56 5.27
C ARG A 16 -5.36 -1.39 4.94
N SER A 17 -4.88 -0.72 5.98
CA SER A 17 -3.79 0.24 5.84
C SER A 17 -2.46 -0.49 5.85
N VAL A 18 -1.53 -0.06 5.00
CA VAL A 18 -0.22 -0.70 4.80
C VAL A 18 0.87 0.32 5.12
N VAL A 19 1.72 0.00 6.09
CA VAL A 19 2.95 0.77 6.34
C VAL A 19 4.03 0.26 5.39
N LEU A 20 4.64 1.18 4.65
CA LEU A 20 5.81 0.99 3.80
C LEU A 20 7.02 1.62 4.53
N PRO A 21 7.87 0.82 5.20
CA PRO A 21 8.99 1.35 5.98
C PRO A 21 9.94 2.22 5.15
N GLY A 22 10.25 3.42 5.64
CA GLY A 22 11.06 4.43 4.95
C GLY A 22 10.30 5.23 3.89
N VAL A 23 8.97 5.12 3.81
CA VAL A 23 8.13 5.75 2.79
C VAL A 23 6.90 6.42 3.40
N GLY A 24 6.12 5.69 4.20
CA GLY A 24 4.86 6.15 4.76
C GLY A 24 3.77 5.09 4.71
N VAL A 25 2.51 5.52 4.75
CA VAL A 25 1.32 4.65 4.86
C VAL A 25 0.39 4.83 3.68
N LEU A 26 -0.11 3.71 3.16
CA LEU A 26 -1.21 3.66 2.22
C LEU A 26 -2.49 3.24 2.94
N GLU A 27 -3.57 4.02 2.78
CA GLU A 27 -4.88 3.76 3.39
C GLU A 27 -5.97 3.79 2.31
N VAL A 28 -6.99 2.94 2.44
CA VAL A 28 -8.17 2.99 1.57
C VAL A 28 -9.29 3.80 2.22
N LYS A 29 -9.63 4.95 1.63
CA LYS A 29 -10.77 5.77 2.03
C LYS A 29 -11.94 5.60 1.09
N ARG A 30 -13.15 5.47 1.65
CA ARG A 30 -14.39 5.49 0.87
C ARG A 30 -14.81 6.93 0.58
N ARG A 31 -14.72 7.35 -0.67
CA ARG A 31 -15.36 8.60 -1.13
C ARG A 31 -16.84 8.33 -1.39
N LYS A 32 -17.70 9.14 -0.75
CA LYS A 32 -19.14 9.12 -1.00
C LYS A 32 -19.44 9.62 -2.41
N ALA A 33 -20.61 9.23 -2.92
CA ALA A 33 -21.11 9.79 -4.17
C ALA A 33 -21.19 11.32 -4.05
N LYS A 34 -20.86 12.01 -5.15
CA LYS A 34 -20.90 13.48 -5.21
C LYS A 34 -21.66 13.91 -6.45
N LYS A 35 -22.72 14.68 -6.27
CA LYS A 35 -23.43 15.32 -7.39
C LYS A 35 -22.54 16.44 -7.95
N ILE A 36 -22.31 16.44 -9.26
CA ILE A 36 -21.56 17.51 -9.95
C ILE A 36 -22.53 18.49 -10.63
N SER A 37 -23.62 17.98 -11.20
CA SER A 37 -24.66 18.77 -11.88
C SER A 37 -26.03 18.11 -11.71
N GLU A 38 -27.09 18.70 -12.25
CA GLU A 38 -28.44 18.11 -12.20
C GLU A 38 -28.54 16.73 -12.84
N THR A 39 -27.69 16.44 -13.83
CA THR A 39 -27.71 15.19 -14.60
C THR A 39 -26.48 14.31 -14.37
N GLN A 40 -25.50 14.75 -13.56
CA GLN A 40 -24.24 14.03 -13.39
C GLN A 40 -23.87 13.80 -11.92
N ILE A 41 -23.49 12.57 -11.62
CA ILE A 41 -22.97 12.13 -10.32
C ILE A 41 -21.61 11.44 -10.48
N ILE A 42 -20.71 11.66 -9.53
CA ILE A 42 -19.56 10.79 -9.29
C ILE A 42 -20.06 9.65 -8.41
N PRO A 43 -19.93 8.38 -8.84
CA PRO A 43 -20.30 7.25 -8.00
C PRO A 43 -19.42 7.19 -6.75
N PRO A 44 -19.87 6.51 -5.68
CA PRO A 44 -19.00 6.25 -4.55
C PRO A 44 -17.82 5.37 -5.02
N GLN A 45 -16.62 5.72 -4.59
CA GLN A 45 -15.40 5.01 -4.98
C GLN A 45 -14.47 4.86 -3.79
N ASN A 46 -13.74 3.75 -3.75
CA ASN A 46 -12.63 3.59 -2.83
C ASN A 46 -11.40 4.24 -3.46
N VAL A 47 -10.69 5.05 -2.70
CA VAL A 47 -9.45 5.68 -3.12
C VAL A 47 -8.34 5.28 -2.19
N VAL A 48 -7.15 5.05 -2.73
CA VAL A 48 -5.95 4.92 -1.93
C VAL A 48 -5.43 6.33 -1.64
N THR A 49 -5.13 6.61 -0.38
CA THR A 49 -4.49 7.84 0.07
C THR A 49 -3.14 7.51 0.68
N PHE A 50 -2.18 8.41 0.47
CA PHE A 50 -0.84 8.31 1.02
C PHE A 50 -0.66 9.31 2.17
N SER A 51 0.02 8.88 3.23
CA SER A 51 0.52 9.71 4.31
C SER A 51 2.01 9.44 4.49
N PRO A 52 2.88 10.47 4.58
CA PRO A 52 4.30 10.25 4.88
C PRO A 52 4.54 9.81 6.33
N ASP A 53 3.55 9.97 7.21
CA ASP A 53 3.64 9.53 8.60
C ASP A 53 3.43 8.01 8.69
N GLU A 54 4.47 7.31 9.15
CA GLU A 54 4.49 5.85 9.34
C GLU A 54 3.72 5.40 10.59
N GLU A 55 3.47 6.32 11.53
CA GLU A 55 2.75 6.04 12.77
C GLU A 55 1.25 6.18 12.57
N MET A 56 0.64 5.21 11.87
CA MET A 56 -0.81 5.11 11.74
C MET A 56 -1.36 3.96 12.59
N GLU A 57 -2.23 4.30 13.55
CA GLU A 57 -2.92 3.31 14.38
C GLU A 57 -3.70 2.31 13.52
N GLY A 58 -3.45 1.01 13.74
CA GLY A 58 -4.11 -0.08 13.00
C GLY A 58 -3.54 -0.35 11.60
N ALA A 59 -2.50 0.35 11.17
CA ALA A 59 -1.77 0.01 9.95
C ALA A 59 -0.74 -1.10 10.23
N GLU A 60 -0.65 -2.07 9.32
CA GLU A 60 0.28 -3.19 9.43
C GLU A 60 1.42 -3.00 8.43
N SER A 61 2.64 -3.34 8.83
CA SER A 61 3.82 -3.21 7.97
C SER A 61 3.81 -4.27 6.86
N VAL A 62 4.14 -3.85 5.63
CA VAL A 62 4.30 -4.78 4.50
C VAL A 62 5.33 -5.87 4.80
N VAL A 63 6.36 -5.58 5.61
CA VAL A 63 7.36 -6.56 6.05
C VAL A 63 6.73 -7.64 6.93
N ALA A 64 5.84 -7.26 7.86
CA ALA A 64 5.13 -8.21 8.70
C ALA A 64 4.14 -9.06 7.88
N MET A 65 3.48 -8.46 6.89
CA MET A 65 2.62 -9.17 5.95
C MET A 65 3.41 -10.18 5.10
N LEU A 66 4.58 -9.78 4.59
CA LEU A 66 5.47 -10.65 3.82
C LEU A 66 5.97 -11.85 4.63
N ALA A 67 6.40 -11.61 5.88
CA ALA A 67 6.82 -12.69 6.78
C ALA A 67 5.67 -13.69 7.02
N SER A 68 4.46 -13.17 7.23
CA SER A 68 3.26 -13.99 7.45
C SER A 68 2.84 -14.80 6.22
N ASP A 69 2.87 -14.19 5.03
CA ASP A 69 2.44 -14.81 3.77
C ASP A 69 3.42 -15.88 3.27
N ALA A 70 4.72 -15.64 3.43
CA ALA A 70 5.76 -16.59 3.02
C ALA A 70 6.05 -17.69 4.06
N GLY A 71 5.56 -17.54 5.29
CA GLY A 71 6.01 -18.36 6.43
C GLY A 71 7.50 -18.19 6.72
N ASP A 72 8.06 -17.04 6.34
CA ASP A 72 9.49 -16.74 6.37
C ASP A 72 9.85 -15.93 7.62
N SER A 73 11.13 -15.95 7.97
CA SER A 73 11.70 -15.12 9.02
C SER A 73 11.52 -13.62 8.72
N GLU A 74 11.35 -12.82 9.76
CA GLU A 74 11.27 -11.36 9.64
C GLU A 74 12.51 -10.77 8.93
N THR A 75 13.67 -11.40 9.10
CA THR A 75 14.92 -11.02 8.40
C THR A 75 14.80 -11.22 6.89
N GLY A 76 14.26 -12.36 6.43
CA GLY A 76 14.05 -12.62 5.01
C GLY A 76 13.07 -11.63 4.38
N ALA A 77 11.97 -11.33 5.07
CA ALA A 77 10.99 -10.34 4.64
C ALA A 77 11.60 -8.92 4.53
N LYS A 78 12.45 -8.51 5.47
CA LYS A 78 13.18 -7.24 5.41
C LYS A 78 14.12 -7.18 4.20
N SER A 79 14.85 -8.27 3.92
CA SER A 79 15.74 -8.33 2.75
C SER A 79 14.97 -8.26 1.43
N LEU A 80 13.85 -8.96 1.32
CA LEU A 80 12.98 -8.89 0.13
C LEU A 80 12.40 -7.50 -0.07
N TYR A 81 11.94 -6.87 1.01
CA TYR A 81 11.45 -5.50 0.97
C TYR A 81 12.55 -4.53 0.53
N GLY A 82 13.77 -4.65 1.07
CA GLY A 82 14.90 -3.80 0.70
C GLY A 82 15.25 -3.88 -0.79
N LEU A 83 15.35 -5.10 -1.34
CA LEU A 83 15.60 -5.31 -2.77
C LEU A 83 14.51 -4.71 -3.65
N TRP A 84 13.24 -4.90 -3.26
CA TRP A 84 12.12 -4.29 -3.95
C TRP A 84 12.18 -2.77 -3.85
N PHE A 85 12.43 -2.22 -2.66
CA PHE A 85 12.46 -0.78 -2.40
C PHE A 85 13.49 -0.07 -3.27
N GLU A 86 14.71 -0.61 -3.37
CA GLU A 86 15.74 -0.08 -4.27
C GLU A 86 15.31 -0.10 -5.74
N SER A 87 14.64 -1.18 -6.18
CA SER A 87 14.14 -1.30 -7.56
C SER A 87 12.94 -0.40 -7.87
N ALA A 88 12.13 -0.10 -6.85
CA ALA A 88 10.88 0.66 -6.97
C ALA A 88 11.11 2.18 -6.90
N GLN A 89 12.29 2.63 -6.46
CA GLN A 89 12.63 4.04 -6.41
C GLN A 89 12.69 4.66 -7.81
N THR A 90 11.99 5.78 -7.98
CA THR A 90 12.04 6.58 -9.18
C THR A 90 13.14 7.65 -9.10
N PRO A 91 13.67 8.17 -10.22
CA PRO A 91 14.76 9.16 -10.21
C PRO A 91 14.43 10.47 -9.47
N ASP A 92 13.15 10.80 -9.32
CA ASP A 92 12.63 11.96 -8.59
C ASP A 92 12.36 11.68 -7.10
N GLY A 93 12.75 10.50 -6.60
CA GLY A 93 12.62 10.11 -5.19
C GLY A 93 11.22 9.57 -4.81
N GLY A 94 10.38 9.27 -5.80
CA GLY A 94 9.12 8.57 -5.62
C GLY A 94 9.28 7.05 -5.54
N ILE A 95 8.16 6.36 -5.33
CA ILE A 95 8.09 4.89 -5.34
C ILE A 95 7.06 4.46 -6.39
N TYR A 96 7.51 3.64 -7.33
CA TYR A 96 6.66 3.03 -8.35
C TYR A 96 6.31 1.59 -7.96
N ILE A 97 5.02 1.34 -7.73
CA ILE A 97 4.51 0.02 -7.37
C ILE A 97 3.99 -0.64 -8.65
N GLU A 98 4.79 -1.54 -9.23
CA GLU A 98 4.43 -2.29 -10.44
C GLU A 98 3.34 -3.35 -10.19
N ASN A 99 2.57 -3.59 -11.26
CA ASN A 99 1.70 -4.76 -11.50
C ASN A 99 1.03 -5.36 -10.26
N VAL A 100 -0.19 -4.87 -10.06
CA VAL A 100 -1.29 -5.51 -9.37
C VAL A 100 -1.77 -6.76 -10.11
#